data_AF-A0A5S4YP31-F1
#
_entry.id   AF-A0A5S4YP31-F1
#
_cell.length_a   1.000
_cell.length_b   1.000
_cell.length_c   1.000
_cell.angle_alpha   90.00
_cell.angle_beta   90.00
_cell.angle_gamma   90.00
#
_symmetry.space_group_name_H-M   'P 1'
#
loop_
_entity.id
_entity.type
_entity.pdbx_description
1 polymer ?
#
loop_
_entity_poly.entity_id
_entity_poly.type
_entity_poly.pdbx_seq_one_letter_code
_entity_poly.pdbx_strand_id
1 'polypeptide(L)' 'MRNAALGLCMLTGLLAASATAQAQTSCKVCAEQQKACMKNYAGPACKTEYQMCLKACKK' A
#
# COMPACT_ATOMS: atom_id res chain seq x y z
N MET A 1 14.76 -24.58 -4.46
CA MET A 1 14.53 -23.55 -3.42
C MET A 1 15.03 -22.14 -3.77
N ARG A 2 15.44 -21.84 -5.02
CA ARG A 2 15.89 -20.48 -5.44
C ARG A 2 14.81 -19.64 -6.13
N ASN A 3 13.71 -20.25 -6.59
CA ASN A 3 12.62 -19.53 -7.27
C ASN A 3 11.59 -18.92 -6.32
N ALA A 4 11.46 -19.44 -5.09
CA ALA A 4 10.51 -18.91 -4.11
C ALA A 4 10.98 -17.57 -3.50
N ALA A 5 12.29 -17.37 -3.37
CA ALA A 5 12.86 -16.14 -2.80
C ALA A 5 12.75 -14.94 -3.74
N LEU A 6 12.78 -15.15 -5.07
CA LEU A 6 12.65 -14.08 -6.06
C LEU A 6 11.21 -13.58 -6.21
N GLY A 7 10.22 -14.45 -5.99
CA GLY A 7 8.81 -14.04 -5.96
C GLY A 7 8.48 -13.15 -4.76
N LEU A 8 9.11 -13.40 -3.62
CA LEU A 8 8.86 -12.63 -2.39
C LEU A 8 9.46 -11.22 -2.44
N CYS A 9 10.61 -11.05 -3.11
CA CYS A 9 11.24 -9.73 -3.27
C CYS A 9 10.48 -8.78 -4.20
N MET A 10 9.68 -9.30 -5.15
CA MET A 10 8.81 -8.46 -5.99
C MET A 10 7.59 -7.92 -5.24
N LEU A 11 7.15 -8.57 -4.14
CA LEU A 11 6.07 -8.05 -3.29
C LEU A 11 6.52 -6.89 -2.38
N THR A 12 7.83 -6.77 -2.12
CA THR A 12 8.39 -5.66 -1.32
C THR A 12 8.91 -4.49 -2.15
N GLY A 13 9.06 -4.66 -3.47
CA GLY A 13 9.65 -3.65 -4.37
C GLY A 13 8.71 -2.52 -4.82
N LEU A 14 7.40 -2.59 -4.52
CA LEU A 14 6.42 -1.58 -4.93
C LEU A 14 6.24 -0.44 -3.91
N LEU A 15 7.17 -0.28 -2.96
CA LEU A 15 7.07 0.72 -1.89
C LEU A 15 8.03 1.92 -1.99
N ALA A 16 8.96 2.00 -2.96
CA ALA A 16 10.09 2.95 -2.84
C ALA A 16 10.29 4.00 -3.96
N ALA A 17 9.63 3.92 -5.11
CA ALA A 17 10.02 4.75 -6.26
C ALA A 17 8.97 5.79 -6.62
N SER A 18 8.83 6.86 -5.83
CA SER A 18 8.29 8.17 -6.29
C SER A 18 8.03 9.18 -5.16
N ALA A 19 9.09 9.57 -4.46
CA ALA A 19 8.99 10.65 -3.48
C ALA A 19 8.91 12.02 -4.20
N THR A 20 8.08 12.92 -3.69
CA THR A 20 8.00 14.38 -3.93
C THR A 20 6.89 14.94 -4.84
N ALA A 21 6.83 14.71 -6.16
CA ALA A 21 5.69 15.22 -6.96
C ALA A 21 4.40 14.37 -6.82
N GLN A 22 4.53 13.14 -6.32
CA GLN A 22 3.43 12.20 -6.16
C GLN A 22 2.73 12.30 -4.81
N ALA A 23 3.11 13.15 -3.85
CA ALA A 23 2.51 13.14 -2.51
C ALA A 23 0.98 13.42 -2.49
N GLN A 24 0.49 14.36 -3.32
CA GLN A 24 -0.96 14.65 -3.43
C GLN A 24 -1.73 13.55 -4.18
N THR A 25 -1.15 12.95 -5.22
CA THR A 25 -1.68 11.75 -5.90
C THR A 25 -1.49 10.47 -5.08
N SER A 26 -0.52 10.45 -4.16
CA SER A 26 -0.11 9.32 -3.31
C SER A 26 -1.16 9.06 -2.26
N CYS A 27 -1.70 10.10 -1.60
CA CYS A 27 -2.79 9.85 -0.65
C CYS A 27 -4.07 9.34 -1.32
N LYS A 28 -4.28 9.58 -2.62
CA LYS A 28 -5.41 9.00 -3.37
C LYS A 28 -5.29 7.47 -3.46
N VAL A 29 -4.06 6.93 -3.50
CA VAL A 29 -3.81 5.48 -3.51
C VAL A 29 -4.36 4.81 -2.25
N CYS A 30 -4.39 5.51 -1.12
CA CYS A 30 -4.90 4.96 0.13
C CYS A 30 -6.40 4.65 0.05
N ALA A 31 -7.18 5.49 -0.64
CA ALA A 31 -8.61 5.27 -0.83
C ALA A 31 -8.89 4.08 -1.78
N GLU A 32 -8.12 3.98 -2.86
CA GLU A 32 -8.22 2.84 -3.79
C GLU A 32 -7.82 1.52 -3.11
N GLN A 33 -6.74 1.53 -2.32
CA GLN A 33 -6.30 0.39 -1.52
C GLN A 33 -7.33 -0.01 -0.46
N GLN A 34 -7.96 0.96 0.21
CA GLN A 34 -9.03 0.69 1.16
C GLN A 34 -10.22 0.01 0.47
N LYS A 35 -10.64 0.53 -0.70
CA LYS A 35 -11.73 -0.04 -1.49
C LYS A 35 -11.41 -1.46 -1.97
N ALA A 36 -10.17 -1.74 -2.37
CA ALA A 36 -9.72 -3.08 -2.75
C ALA A 36 -9.67 -4.03 -1.54
N CYS A 37 -9.19 -3.56 -0.39
CA CYS A 37 -9.15 -4.33 0.86
C CYS A 37 -10.55 -4.75 1.30
N MET A 38 -11.51 -3.83 1.30
CA MET A 38 -12.88 -4.10 1.76
C MET A 38 -13.64 -5.12 0.89
N LYS A 39 -13.15 -5.45 -0.30
CA LYS A 39 -13.72 -6.53 -1.12
C LYS A 39 -13.42 -7.93 -0.57
N ASN A 40 -12.36 -8.09 0.22
CA ASN A 40 -11.85 -9.40 0.63
C ASN A 40 -11.61 -9.54 2.14
N TYR A 41 -11.52 -8.44 2.87
CA TYR A 41 -11.15 -8.43 4.29
C TYR A 41 -12.16 -7.65 5.13
N ALA A 42 -12.19 -7.93 6.45
CA ALA A 42 -13.06 -7.25 7.39
C ALA A 42 -12.71 -5.75 7.51
N GLY A 43 -13.75 -4.91 7.63
CA GLY A 43 -13.63 -3.45 7.71
C GLY A 43 -12.58 -2.93 8.72
N PRO A 44 -12.45 -3.50 9.94
CA PRO A 44 -11.44 -3.06 10.90
C PRO A 44 -9.98 -3.22 10.41
N ALA A 45 -9.67 -4.30 9.67
CA ALA A 45 -8.33 -4.50 9.10
C ALA A 45 -8.04 -3.43 8.04
N CYS A 46 -8.98 -3.20 7.12
CA CYS A 46 -8.85 -2.20 6.07
C CYS A 46 -8.77 -0.76 6.62
N LYS A 47 -9.44 -0.48 7.75
CA LYS A 47 -9.33 0.81 8.43
C LYS A 47 -7.91 1.04 8.97
N THR A 48 -7.29 0.01 9.54
CA THR A 48 -5.93 0.10 10.08
C THR A 48 -4.93 0.35 8.96
N GLU A 49 -5.00 -0.41 7.86
CA GLU A 49 -4.17 -0.21 6.66
C GLU A 49 -4.34 1.18 6.05
N TYR A 50 -5.58 1.67 5.94
CA TYR A 50 -5.86 3.01 5.42
C TYR A 50 -5.23 4.11 6.28
N GLN A 51 -5.33 4.00 7.61
CA GLN A 51 -4.72 4.97 8.54
C GLN A 51 -3.19 4.97 8.46
N MET A 52 -2.58 3.80 8.30
CA MET A 52 -1.13 3.69 8.09
C MET A 52 -0.70 4.31 6.77
N CYS A 53 -1.43 4.02 5.69
CA CYS A 53 -1.18 4.63 4.37
C CYS A 53 -1.30 6.15 4.43
N LEU A 54 -2.36 6.69 5.06
CA LEU A 54 -2.52 8.14 5.24
C LEU A 54 -1.39 8.78 6.04
N LYS A 55 -0.90 8.10 7.09
CA LYS A 55 0.24 8.59 7.87
C LYS A 55 1.54 8.57 7.07
N ALA A 56 1.71 7.62 6.16
CA ALA A 56 2.89 7.52 5.31
C ALA A 56 2.85 8.54 4.16
N CYS A 57 1.69 8.77 3.54
CA CYS A 57 1.57 9.67 2.39
C CYS A 57 1.54 11.16 2.76
N LYS A 58 1.21 11.48 4.02
CA LYS A 58 1.19 12.86 4.57
C LYS A 58 2.52 13.28 5.21
N LYS A 59 3.52 12.40 5.25
CA LYS A 59 4.89 12.72 5.64
C LYS A 59 5.68 13.20 4.43
#